data_AF-A0A8J7Z6W2-F1
#
_entry.id   AF-A0A8J7Z6W2-F1
#
_cell.length_a   1.000
_cell.length_b   1.000
_cell.length_c   1.000
_cell.angle_alpha   90.00
_cell.angle_beta   90.00
_cell.angle_gamma   90.00
#
_symmetry.space_group_name_H-M   'P 1'
#
loop_
_entity.id
_entity.type
_entity.pdbx_description
1 polymer ?
#
loop_
_entity_poly.entity_id
_entity_poly.type
_entity_poly.pdbx_seq_one_letter_code
_entity_poly.pdbx_strand_id
1 'polypeptide(L)'
;MKVIGMKKVYFFLIISMVVLYVNVGFGLDISKSMKNPTTKYQEQIMEKVYDFCIQDDLLFASLSIEEEIRIYNKSNPMAIELINTIDCGYVTVLETIGDLLLVGHHYTSDITIMNVSNPLDPQTVGIWDSEHDYQMDDLIIHENYILMSGIADSVIIINISNPSLPTTIATYYGEVSITLAFLRVYGNLLFRFRTGDAFEVISIEEIDNPEYITQISDFEMFRPKTMDMIVKNNYLIQVTGPGKFRVFDLENVYSPELVALGDYDVEKRRAVTQDENILYVSNMYDIYLMNITDPLNILTYGIIEDTGHIDKMVTDGDYLYCRYNLIDTGRLVVIPVEDAIDYEVIETTPPTSSPPGTSISLDPTIELRMSGIIGGTLIITSMIVIIQRLVRKRKK
;
A
#
# COMPACT_ATOMS: atom_id res chain seq x y z
N MET A 1 -9.05 66.27 -17.09
CA MET A 1 -8.03 65.20 -16.97
C MET A 1 -8.26 64.50 -15.63
N LYS A 2 -8.52 63.18 -15.67
CA LYS A 2 -8.61 62.19 -14.56
C LYS A 2 -9.63 62.48 -13.43
N VAL A 3 -10.80 61.84 -13.41
CA VAL A 3 -11.10 60.43 -13.08
C VAL A 3 -10.65 60.04 -11.66
N ILE A 4 -11.62 60.00 -10.74
CA ILE A 4 -11.63 59.16 -9.54
C ILE A 4 -12.91 58.32 -9.60
N GLY A 5 -12.72 57.00 -9.49
CA GLY A 5 -13.62 56.07 -8.81
C GLY A 5 -14.94 55.70 -9.49
N MET A 6 -14.93 54.62 -10.28
CA MET A 6 -16.14 53.85 -10.56
C MET A 6 -16.09 52.46 -9.91
N LYS A 7 -17.26 52.10 -9.37
CA LYS A 7 -17.63 50.90 -8.62
C LYS A 7 -17.29 49.61 -9.38
N LYS A 8 -16.98 48.55 -8.62
CA LYS A 8 -17.03 47.16 -9.08
C LYS A 8 -18.42 46.89 -9.67
N VAL A 9 -18.46 46.53 -10.95
CA VAL A 9 -19.58 45.85 -11.60
C VAL A 9 -19.02 44.52 -12.08
N TYR A 10 -19.60 43.42 -11.61
CA TYR A 10 -19.29 42.09 -12.11
C TYR A 10 -20.02 41.90 -13.44
N PHE A 11 -19.27 41.61 -14.51
CA PHE A 11 -19.82 41.04 -15.73
C PHE A 11 -19.41 39.56 -15.78
N PHE A 12 -20.40 38.66 -15.74
CA PHE A 12 -20.22 37.29 -16.20
C PHE A 12 -20.13 37.35 -17.73
N LEU A 13 -18.96 36.98 -18.28
CA LEU A 13 -18.80 36.78 -19.71
C LEU A 13 -18.59 35.29 -19.95
N ILE A 14 -19.65 34.60 -20.35
CA ILE A 14 -19.58 33.26 -20.94
C ILE A 14 -18.94 33.47 -22.32
N ILE A 15 -17.66 33.12 -22.48
CA ILE A 15 -17.02 33.05 -23.80
C ILE A 15 -16.93 31.58 -24.19
N SER A 16 -17.63 31.29 -25.28
CA SER A 16 -17.67 30.05 -26.06
C SER A 16 -16.28 29.51 -26.45
N MET A 17 -16.17 28.18 -26.38
CA MET A 17 -15.21 27.28 -27.05
C MET A 17 -14.39 27.90 -28.18
N VAL A 18 -13.06 27.90 -28.03
CA VAL A 18 -12.10 28.09 -29.12
C VAL A 18 -11.27 26.82 -29.24
N VAL A 19 -11.47 26.06 -30.31
CA VAL A 19 -10.58 24.96 -30.72
C VAL A 19 -9.48 25.58 -31.57
N LEU A 20 -8.24 25.49 -31.11
CA LEU A 20 -7.06 26.05 -31.79
C LEU A 20 -6.31 24.92 -32.51
N TYR A 21 -6.31 24.96 -33.85
CA TYR A 21 -5.40 24.15 -34.67
C TYR A 21 -4.08 24.91 -34.82
N VAL A 22 -2.98 24.34 -34.34
CA VAL A 22 -1.63 24.86 -34.61
C VAL A 22 -0.91 23.84 -35.49
N ASN A 23 -0.60 24.26 -36.72
CA ASN A 23 0.19 23.51 -37.68
C ASN A 23 1.62 24.08 -37.62
N VAL A 24 2.57 23.35 -37.01
CA VAL A 24 3.98 23.74 -36.99
C VAL A 24 4.77 22.74 -37.80
N GLY A 25 5.18 23.14 -38.99
CA GLY A 25 6.09 22.39 -39.83
C GLY A 25 7.52 22.47 -39.30
N PHE A 26 7.88 21.52 -38.44
CA PHE A 26 9.22 20.94 -38.30
C PHE A 26 8.99 19.55 -37.70
N GLY A 27 9.61 18.52 -38.29
CA GLY A 27 9.38 17.12 -37.94
C GLY A 27 9.75 16.79 -36.49
N LEU A 28 8.79 17.01 -35.59
CA LEU A 28 8.71 16.38 -34.29
C LEU A 28 7.82 15.16 -34.50
N ASP A 29 8.46 14.00 -34.62
CA ASP A 29 7.75 12.73 -34.60
C ASP A 29 7.27 12.46 -33.16
N ILE A 30 6.09 13.02 -32.85
CA ILE A 30 5.40 12.80 -31.56
C ILE A 30 4.84 11.38 -31.44
N SER A 31 5.06 10.50 -32.42
CA SER A 31 4.59 9.10 -32.36
C SER A 31 5.28 8.27 -31.28
N LYS A 32 6.36 8.80 -30.65
CA LYS A 32 7.06 8.12 -29.55
C LYS A 32 6.66 8.58 -28.14
N SER A 33 5.84 9.61 -27.95
CA SER A 33 5.50 10.09 -26.58
C SER A 33 4.02 10.19 -26.25
N MET A 34 3.14 9.54 -27.03
CA MET A 34 1.74 9.40 -26.66
C MET A 34 1.25 7.99 -26.98
N LYS A 35 1.77 7.00 -26.26
CA LYS A 35 0.89 5.89 -25.87
C LYS A 35 -0.01 6.45 -24.79
N ASN A 36 -1.26 6.78 -25.14
CA ASN A 36 -2.32 6.85 -24.16
C ASN A 36 -2.20 5.63 -23.23
N PRO A 37 -2.15 5.77 -21.91
CA PRO A 37 -2.48 4.66 -21.03
C PRO A 37 -4.01 4.49 -21.11
N THR A 38 -4.53 4.10 -22.27
CA THR A 38 -5.82 3.43 -22.33
C THR A 38 -5.64 2.12 -21.58
N THR A 39 -6.13 2.04 -20.33
CA THR A 39 -6.42 0.81 -19.56
C THR A 39 -5.48 -0.34 -19.94
N LYS A 40 -4.22 -0.27 -19.47
CA LYS A 40 -3.14 -1.16 -19.90
C LYS A 40 -3.11 -2.49 -19.14
N TYR A 41 -3.81 -2.59 -18.01
CA TYR A 41 -3.88 -3.82 -17.23
C TYR A 41 -4.95 -4.72 -17.84
N GLN A 42 -4.60 -5.97 -18.19
CA GLN A 42 -5.65 -6.97 -18.35
C GLN A 42 -6.24 -7.18 -16.96
N GLU A 43 -7.36 -6.51 -16.69
CA GLU A 43 -8.10 -6.70 -15.46
C GLU A 43 -8.66 -8.13 -15.48
N GLN A 44 -7.97 -9.04 -14.81
CA GLN A 44 -8.60 -10.25 -14.37
C GLN A 44 -9.44 -9.94 -13.14
N ILE A 45 -10.65 -9.45 -13.39
CA ILE A 45 -11.56 -9.03 -12.34
C ILE A 45 -12.10 -10.27 -11.62
N MET A 46 -11.63 -10.51 -10.40
CA MET A 46 -12.36 -11.33 -9.44
C MET A 46 -13.19 -10.38 -8.58
N GLU A 47 -14.52 -10.49 -8.65
CA GLU A 47 -15.41 -9.61 -7.91
C GLU A 47 -15.67 -10.13 -6.50
N LYS A 48 -15.94 -9.19 -5.57
CA LYS A 48 -16.32 -9.41 -4.17
C LYS A 48 -15.27 -10.10 -3.28
N VAL A 49 -14.00 -10.02 -3.64
CA VAL A 49 -12.90 -10.49 -2.80
C VAL A 49 -12.80 -9.65 -1.53
N TYR A 50 -12.94 -10.31 -0.38
CA TYR A 50 -12.74 -9.70 0.94
C TYR A 50 -11.29 -9.87 1.36
N ASP A 51 -10.74 -11.07 1.40
CA ASP A 51 -9.33 -11.26 1.65
C ASP A 51 -8.71 -12.22 0.64
N PHE A 52 -7.40 -12.15 0.48
CA PHE A 52 -6.69 -13.09 -0.37
C PHE A 52 -5.26 -13.33 0.12
N CYS A 53 -4.75 -14.53 -0.16
CA CYS A 53 -3.36 -14.89 0.06
C CYS A 53 -2.87 -15.74 -1.12
N ILE A 54 -1.55 -15.86 -1.22
CA ILE A 54 -0.86 -16.51 -2.33
C ILE A 54 0.11 -17.52 -1.75
N GLN A 55 0.13 -18.72 -2.32
CA GLN A 55 1.12 -19.75 -2.02
C GLN A 55 1.51 -20.46 -3.31
N ASP A 56 2.79 -20.41 -3.66
CA ASP A 56 3.33 -21.00 -4.89
C ASP A 56 2.49 -20.60 -6.12
N ASP A 57 1.90 -21.54 -6.84
CA ASP A 57 1.05 -21.28 -8.01
C ASP A 57 -0.44 -21.14 -7.67
N LEU A 58 -0.79 -21.04 -6.39
CA LEU A 58 -2.18 -20.93 -5.93
C LEU A 58 -2.47 -19.54 -5.39
N LEU A 59 -3.67 -19.06 -5.70
CA LEU A 59 -4.28 -17.87 -5.14
C LEU A 59 -5.58 -18.28 -4.44
N PHE A 60 -5.71 -17.92 -3.17
CA PHE A 60 -6.91 -18.13 -2.38
C PHE A 60 -7.58 -16.79 -2.16
N ALA A 61 -8.89 -16.70 -2.45
CA ALA A 61 -9.65 -15.48 -2.23
C ALA A 61 -10.94 -15.81 -1.45
N SER A 62 -11.17 -15.13 -0.33
CA SER A 62 -12.45 -15.18 0.36
C SER A 62 -13.41 -14.18 -0.24
N LEU A 63 -14.68 -14.54 -0.35
CA LEU A 63 -15.73 -13.69 -0.88
C LEU A 63 -16.79 -13.45 0.19
N SER A 64 -16.78 -12.25 0.80
CA SER A 64 -17.54 -11.96 2.02
C SER A 64 -19.03 -12.26 1.88
N ILE A 65 -19.68 -11.79 0.82
CA ILE A 65 -21.13 -11.96 0.65
C ILE A 65 -21.51 -13.41 0.30
N GLU A 66 -20.58 -14.15 -0.29
CA GLU A 66 -20.84 -15.49 -0.83
C GLU A 66 -20.47 -16.60 0.15
N GLU A 67 -19.83 -16.26 1.28
CA GLU A 67 -19.44 -17.19 2.35
C GLU A 67 -18.56 -18.35 1.84
N GLU A 68 -17.74 -18.05 0.82
CA GLU A 68 -16.90 -19.02 0.14
C GLU A 68 -15.45 -18.56 0.00
N ILE A 69 -14.55 -19.54 -0.13
CA ILE A 69 -13.19 -19.37 -0.61
C ILE A 69 -13.11 -19.93 -2.01
N ARG A 70 -12.57 -19.14 -2.94
CA ARG A 70 -12.20 -19.59 -4.28
C ARG A 70 -10.70 -19.85 -4.35
N ILE A 71 -10.34 -21.01 -4.89
CA ILE A 71 -8.96 -21.40 -5.17
C ILE A 71 -8.72 -21.25 -6.65
N TYR A 72 -7.67 -20.53 -7.01
CA TYR A 72 -7.28 -20.30 -8.38
C TYR A 72 -5.87 -20.80 -8.68
N ASN A 73 -5.66 -21.27 -9.91
CA ASN A 73 -4.36 -21.49 -10.51
C ASN A 73 -3.84 -20.16 -11.01
N LYS A 74 -2.67 -19.73 -10.53
CA LYS A 74 -1.98 -18.52 -10.96
C LYS A 74 -0.59 -18.78 -11.53
N SER A 75 -0.29 -20.00 -12.03
CA SER A 75 0.97 -20.28 -12.76
C SER A 75 1.20 -19.31 -13.92
N ASN A 76 0.13 -18.70 -14.46
CA ASN A 76 0.19 -17.50 -15.28
C ASN A 76 -0.55 -16.35 -14.57
N PRO A 77 0.15 -15.35 -14.00
CA PRO A 77 -0.46 -14.20 -13.34
C PRO A 77 -1.45 -13.39 -14.19
N MET A 78 -1.30 -13.45 -15.52
CA MET A 78 -2.16 -12.76 -16.49
C MET A 78 -3.32 -13.63 -17.00
N ALA A 79 -3.38 -14.90 -16.59
CA ALA A 79 -4.42 -15.85 -16.96
C ALA A 79 -4.69 -16.82 -15.80
N ILE A 80 -5.23 -16.29 -14.71
CA ILE A 80 -5.61 -17.02 -13.52
C ILE A 80 -6.86 -17.87 -13.82
N GLU A 81 -6.95 -19.09 -13.31
CA GLU A 81 -8.08 -19.98 -13.60
C GLU A 81 -8.69 -20.51 -12.31
N LEU A 82 -10.01 -20.46 -12.18
CA LEU A 82 -10.69 -21.05 -11.01
C LEU A 82 -10.49 -22.57 -11.02
N ILE A 83 -9.92 -23.09 -9.94
CA ILE A 83 -9.74 -24.53 -9.71
C ILE A 83 -10.94 -25.07 -8.93
N ASN A 84 -11.29 -24.41 -7.82
CA ASN A 84 -12.23 -24.93 -6.85
C ASN A 84 -12.90 -23.81 -6.03
N THR A 85 -14.04 -24.13 -5.43
CA THR A 85 -14.77 -23.27 -4.51
C THR A 85 -15.12 -24.08 -3.26
N ILE A 86 -14.86 -23.52 -2.09
CA ILE A 86 -15.14 -24.11 -0.78
C ILE A 86 -16.16 -23.23 -0.07
N ASP A 87 -17.25 -23.83 0.39
CA ASP A 87 -18.17 -23.19 1.36
C ASP A 87 -17.52 -23.24 2.74
N CYS A 88 -17.30 -22.06 3.34
CA CYS A 88 -16.56 -21.93 4.59
C CYS A 88 -17.11 -20.84 5.51
N GLY A 89 -18.25 -20.23 5.19
CA GLY A 89 -18.78 -19.11 5.96
C GLY A 89 -18.03 -17.79 5.71
N TYR A 90 -18.28 -16.82 6.60
CA TYR A 90 -17.73 -15.48 6.51
C TYR A 90 -16.27 -15.43 6.99
N VAL A 91 -15.35 -15.28 6.05
CA VAL A 91 -13.90 -15.27 6.32
C VAL A 91 -13.35 -13.84 6.35
N THR A 92 -12.60 -13.50 7.40
CA THR A 92 -11.91 -12.21 7.52
C THR A 92 -10.48 -12.24 7.06
N VAL A 93 -9.78 -13.34 7.33
CA VAL A 93 -8.36 -13.47 7.09
C VAL A 93 -8.05 -14.82 6.47
N LEU A 94 -7.20 -14.79 5.45
CA LEU A 94 -6.56 -15.95 4.84
C LEU A 94 -5.05 -15.81 4.92
N GLU A 95 -4.39 -16.86 5.40
CA GLU A 95 -2.92 -16.96 5.42
C GLU A 95 -2.48 -18.39 5.08
N THR A 96 -1.27 -18.55 4.54
CA THR A 96 -0.75 -19.85 4.11
C THR A 96 0.55 -20.22 4.82
N ILE A 97 0.73 -21.52 5.09
CA ILE A 97 1.96 -22.10 5.63
C ILE A 97 2.25 -23.40 4.88
N GLY A 98 3.06 -23.31 3.83
CA GLY A 98 3.25 -24.43 2.91
C GLY A 98 1.91 -24.92 2.36
N ASP A 99 1.63 -26.22 2.51
CA ASP A 99 0.38 -26.83 2.02
C ASP A 99 -0.84 -26.56 2.93
N LEU A 100 -0.74 -25.67 3.92
CA LEU A 100 -1.86 -25.33 4.81
C LEU A 100 -2.43 -23.96 4.46
N LEU A 101 -3.76 -23.89 4.42
CA LEU A 101 -4.54 -22.65 4.40
C LEU A 101 -5.19 -22.45 5.76
N LEU A 102 -4.89 -21.30 6.37
CA LEU A 102 -5.50 -20.84 7.61
C LEU A 102 -6.67 -19.92 7.28
N VAL A 103 -7.82 -20.23 7.83
CA VAL A 103 -9.07 -19.53 7.56
C VAL A 103 -9.64 -18.98 8.85
N GLY A 104 -9.53 -17.66 9.02
CA GLY A 104 -10.07 -16.93 10.15
C GLY A 104 -11.51 -16.51 9.93
N HIS A 105 -12.40 -16.86 10.86
CA HIS A 105 -13.84 -16.62 10.74
C HIS A 105 -14.25 -15.30 11.40
N HIS A 106 -15.07 -14.50 10.71
CA HIS A 106 -15.47 -13.16 11.17
C HIS A 106 -16.26 -13.19 12.48
N TYR A 107 -17.21 -14.12 12.60
CA TYR A 107 -18.20 -14.09 13.69
C TYR A 107 -17.73 -14.83 14.95
N THR A 108 -16.92 -15.88 14.78
CA THR A 108 -16.47 -16.73 15.91
C THR A 108 -15.02 -16.48 16.29
N SER A 109 -14.22 -15.81 15.46
CA SER A 109 -12.76 -15.75 15.61
C SER A 109 -12.03 -17.10 15.58
N ASP A 110 -12.72 -18.19 15.22
CA ASP A 110 -12.09 -19.50 15.06
C ASP A 110 -11.13 -19.49 13.88
N ILE A 111 -10.18 -20.42 13.91
CA ILE A 111 -9.27 -20.68 12.79
C ILE A 111 -9.49 -22.11 12.31
N THR A 112 -10.00 -22.26 11.09
CA THR A 112 -9.99 -23.54 10.38
C THR A 112 -8.65 -23.72 9.69
N ILE A 113 -8.01 -24.87 9.90
CA ILE A 113 -6.76 -25.25 9.26
C ILE A 113 -7.08 -26.29 8.19
N MET A 114 -6.88 -25.93 6.93
CA MET A 114 -7.13 -26.81 5.79
C MET A 114 -5.83 -27.22 5.12
N ASN A 115 -5.66 -28.52 4.84
CA ASN A 115 -4.64 -29.00 3.92
C ASN A 115 -5.12 -28.79 2.48
N VAL A 116 -4.35 -28.02 1.73
CA VAL A 116 -4.59 -27.63 0.34
C VAL A 116 -3.57 -28.20 -0.64
N SER A 117 -2.76 -29.19 -0.23
CA SER A 117 -1.81 -29.91 -1.12
C SER A 117 -2.47 -30.48 -2.38
N ASN A 118 -3.76 -30.84 -2.29
CA ASN A 118 -4.63 -31.05 -3.44
C ASN A 118 -5.70 -29.94 -3.51
N PRO A 119 -5.53 -28.92 -4.36
CA PRO A 119 -6.47 -27.79 -4.43
C PRO A 119 -7.87 -28.18 -4.93
N LEU A 120 -8.02 -29.35 -5.57
CA LEU A 120 -9.32 -29.88 -6.01
C LEU A 120 -10.10 -30.56 -4.89
N ASP A 121 -9.43 -30.99 -3.81
CA ASP A 121 -10.06 -31.65 -2.68
C ASP A 121 -9.43 -31.21 -1.34
N PRO A 122 -9.51 -29.92 -0.96
CA PRO A 122 -9.01 -29.42 0.31
C PRO A 122 -9.65 -30.13 1.50
N GLN A 123 -8.85 -30.47 2.51
CA GLN A 123 -9.33 -31.18 3.69
C GLN A 123 -9.09 -30.37 4.96
N THR A 124 -10.13 -30.14 5.76
CA THR A 124 -9.95 -29.60 7.12
C THR A 124 -9.18 -30.62 7.95
N VAL A 125 -8.01 -30.22 8.45
CA VAL A 125 -7.16 -31.05 9.30
C VAL A 125 -7.28 -30.71 10.77
N GLY A 126 -7.63 -29.46 11.09
CA GLY A 126 -7.84 -29.01 12.45
C GLY A 126 -8.68 -27.74 12.52
N ILE A 127 -9.19 -27.47 13.72
CA ILE A 127 -9.91 -26.24 14.06
C ILE A 127 -9.37 -25.78 15.40
N TRP A 128 -8.99 -24.51 15.48
CA TRP A 128 -8.76 -23.84 16.74
C TRP A 128 -10.03 -23.05 17.09
N ASP A 129 -10.63 -23.39 18.23
CA ASP A 129 -11.80 -22.72 18.79
C ASP A 129 -11.31 -21.56 19.67
N SER A 130 -11.79 -20.35 19.38
CA SER A 130 -11.39 -19.13 20.10
C SER A 130 -11.97 -19.05 21.52
N GLU A 131 -12.94 -19.92 21.82
CA GLU A 131 -13.81 -19.94 22.99
C GLU A 131 -14.72 -18.69 23.14
N HIS A 132 -14.52 -17.65 22.32
CA HIS A 132 -15.18 -16.36 22.45
C HIS A 132 -15.36 -15.67 21.09
N ASP A 133 -16.56 -15.16 20.85
CA ASP A 133 -16.82 -14.36 19.65
C ASP A 133 -16.23 -12.94 19.80
N TYR A 134 -15.27 -12.60 18.94
CA TYR A 134 -14.76 -11.24 18.77
C TYR A 134 -14.35 -11.00 17.30
N GLN A 135 -13.91 -9.78 17.00
CA GLN A 135 -13.38 -9.44 15.68
C GLN A 135 -11.87 -9.62 15.69
N MET A 136 -11.36 -10.53 14.86
CA MET A 136 -9.93 -10.64 14.57
C MET A 136 -9.55 -9.58 13.51
N ASP A 137 -8.62 -8.70 13.86
CA ASP A 137 -8.16 -7.63 12.98
C ASP A 137 -6.91 -8.03 12.18
N ASP A 138 -6.00 -8.78 12.81
CA ASP A 138 -4.74 -9.18 12.20
C ASP A 138 -4.30 -10.56 12.72
N LEU A 139 -3.60 -11.28 11.84
CA LEU A 139 -3.04 -12.60 12.09
C LEU A 139 -1.74 -12.69 11.32
N ILE A 140 -0.68 -13.09 12.02
CA ILE A 140 0.63 -13.30 11.42
C ILE A 140 1.19 -14.66 11.82
N ILE A 141 2.03 -15.21 10.97
CA ILE A 141 2.73 -16.47 11.20
C ILE A 141 4.16 -16.19 11.60
N HIS A 142 4.58 -16.84 12.69
CA HIS A 142 5.97 -16.90 13.10
C HIS A 142 6.33 -18.36 13.36
N GLU A 143 7.13 -18.94 12.47
CA GLU A 143 7.48 -20.37 12.48
C GLU A 143 6.22 -21.26 12.53
N ASN A 144 6.07 -22.09 13.56
CA ASN A 144 4.91 -22.97 13.78
C ASN A 144 3.88 -22.34 14.73
N TYR A 145 3.82 -21.01 14.79
CA TYR A 145 2.93 -20.27 15.67
C TYR A 145 2.10 -19.26 14.89
N ILE A 146 0.82 -19.18 15.25
CA ILE A 146 -0.07 -18.10 14.87
C ILE A 146 -0.04 -17.08 16.00
N LEU A 147 0.24 -15.81 15.66
CA LEU A 147 0.07 -14.68 16.57
C LEU A 147 -1.06 -13.84 16.01
N MET A 148 -2.11 -13.66 16.79
CA MET A 148 -3.31 -12.94 16.34
C MET A 148 -3.79 -11.93 17.37
N SER A 149 -4.47 -10.89 16.87
CA SER A 149 -5.18 -9.94 17.74
C SER A 149 -6.31 -10.66 18.47
N GLY A 150 -6.33 -10.58 19.80
CA GLY A 150 -7.30 -11.22 20.68
C GLY A 150 -8.19 -10.25 21.44
N ILE A 151 -9.02 -10.81 22.32
CA ILE A 151 -9.90 -10.03 23.22
C ILE A 151 -9.10 -9.08 24.11
N ALA A 152 -9.74 -7.97 24.50
CA ALA A 152 -9.18 -6.99 25.44
C ALA A 152 -7.75 -6.55 25.07
N ASP A 153 -7.54 -6.36 23.76
CA ASP A 153 -6.29 -5.89 23.18
C ASP A 153 -5.14 -6.91 23.28
N SER A 154 -5.42 -8.17 23.61
CA SER A 154 -4.37 -9.18 23.75
C SER A 154 -3.78 -9.64 22.42
N VAL A 155 -2.63 -10.30 22.50
CA VAL A 155 -2.07 -11.14 21.44
C VAL A 155 -2.23 -12.58 21.90
N ILE A 156 -2.96 -13.38 21.12
CA ILE A 156 -3.12 -14.81 21.38
C ILE A 156 -2.07 -15.55 20.55
N ILE A 157 -1.37 -16.48 21.20
CA ILE A 157 -0.30 -17.27 20.60
C ILE A 157 -0.73 -18.72 20.55
N ILE A 158 -0.85 -19.24 19.33
CA ILE A 158 -1.38 -20.59 19.05
C ILE A 158 -0.26 -21.41 18.44
N ASN A 159 0.06 -22.53 19.07
CA ASN A 159 0.96 -23.53 18.51
C ASN A 159 0.22 -24.36 17.46
N ILE A 160 0.77 -24.40 16.25
CA ILE A 160 0.25 -25.15 15.10
C ILE A 160 1.27 -26.18 14.58
N SER A 161 2.27 -26.55 15.38
CA SER A 161 3.25 -27.60 15.06
C SER A 161 2.59 -28.95 14.75
N ASN A 162 1.42 -29.20 15.34
CA ASN A 162 0.49 -30.22 14.87
C ASN A 162 -0.79 -29.54 14.35
N PRO A 163 -0.94 -29.40 13.01
CA PRO A 163 -2.10 -28.76 12.40
C PRO A 163 -3.44 -29.38 12.77
N SER A 164 -3.46 -30.66 13.18
CA SER A 164 -4.70 -31.34 13.59
C SER A 164 -5.10 -31.09 15.03
N LEU A 165 -4.24 -30.43 15.82
CA LEU A 165 -4.47 -30.14 17.22
C LEU A 165 -3.83 -28.79 17.57
N PRO A 166 -4.33 -27.68 16.99
CA PRO A 166 -3.85 -26.36 17.34
C PRO A 166 -4.19 -26.04 18.80
N THR A 167 -3.26 -25.41 19.53
CA THR A 167 -3.45 -25.11 20.96
C THR A 167 -2.93 -23.73 21.32
N THR A 168 -3.73 -22.96 22.06
CA THR A 168 -3.26 -21.73 22.69
C THR A 168 -2.18 -22.06 23.72
N ILE A 169 -1.02 -21.43 23.59
CA ILE A 169 0.11 -21.61 24.53
C ILE A 169 0.32 -20.39 25.42
N ALA A 170 -0.06 -19.20 24.94
CA ALA A 170 0.05 -17.96 25.70
C ALA A 170 -0.96 -16.92 25.22
N THR A 171 -1.29 -16.00 26.13
CA THR A 171 -2.05 -14.78 25.84
C THR A 171 -1.31 -13.62 26.48
N TYR A 172 -0.86 -12.67 25.67
CA TYR A 172 -0.16 -11.47 26.12
C TYR A 172 -1.11 -10.27 26.11
N TYR A 173 -1.33 -9.61 27.24
CA TYR A 173 -2.34 -8.54 27.36
C TYR A 173 -1.83 -7.13 27.04
N GLY A 174 -0.53 -6.96 26.78
CA GLY A 174 0.06 -5.63 26.60
C GLY A 174 0.14 -4.84 27.91
N GLU A 175 1.10 -3.92 27.96
CA GLU A 175 1.19 -2.92 29.05
C GLU A 175 0.38 -1.66 28.69
N VAL A 176 0.03 -1.50 27.42
CA VAL A 176 -0.76 -0.41 26.88
C VAL A 176 -2.04 -0.95 26.26
N SER A 177 -3.18 -0.33 26.59
CA SER A 177 -4.44 -0.61 25.91
C SER A 177 -4.39 -0.04 24.49
N ILE A 178 -4.53 -0.94 23.53
CA ILE A 178 -4.49 -0.68 22.10
C ILE A 178 -5.75 -1.35 21.54
N THR A 179 -6.86 -0.61 21.46
CA THR A 179 -8.22 -1.18 21.29
C THR A 179 -8.45 -2.03 20.01
N LEU A 180 -7.46 -2.08 19.11
CA LEU A 180 -7.40 -2.87 17.85
C LEU A 180 -5.91 -2.93 17.44
N ALA A 181 -5.28 -4.11 17.36
CA ALA A 181 -3.84 -4.25 17.19
C ALA A 181 -3.46 -4.93 15.87
N PHE A 182 -2.66 -4.23 15.05
CA PHE A 182 -1.87 -4.82 13.98
C PHE A 182 -0.57 -5.39 14.54
N LEU A 183 -0.09 -6.47 13.93
CA LEU A 183 1.05 -7.23 14.40
C LEU A 183 2.09 -7.36 13.29
N ARG A 184 3.37 -7.11 13.61
CA ARG A 184 4.49 -7.40 12.70
C ARG A 184 5.59 -8.10 13.46
N VAL A 185 6.22 -9.10 12.84
CA VAL A 185 7.31 -9.85 13.47
C VAL A 185 8.61 -9.66 12.70
N TYR A 186 9.70 -9.51 13.45
CA TYR A 186 11.06 -9.48 12.91
C TYR A 186 12.02 -10.21 13.84
N GLY A 187 12.51 -11.38 13.39
CA GLY A 187 13.23 -12.29 14.28
C GLY A 187 12.38 -12.61 15.51
N ASN A 188 12.92 -12.37 16.70
CA ASN A 188 12.23 -12.61 17.97
C ASN A 188 11.52 -11.36 18.51
N LEU A 189 11.25 -10.36 17.67
CA LEU A 189 10.50 -9.16 18.05
C LEU A 189 9.11 -9.19 17.46
N LEU A 190 8.13 -8.88 18.29
CA LEU A 190 6.77 -8.57 17.89
C LEU A 190 6.52 -7.07 18.08
N PHE A 191 6.12 -6.41 17.00
CA PHE A 191 5.63 -5.04 16.99
C PHE A 191 4.11 -5.06 17.03
N ARG A 192 3.53 -4.48 18.08
CA ARG A 192 2.09 -4.36 18.25
C ARG A 192 1.70 -2.89 18.17
N PHE A 193 0.81 -2.53 17.24
CA PHE A 193 0.47 -1.13 17.00
C PHE A 193 -0.98 -0.94 16.56
N ARG A 194 -1.45 0.31 16.60
CA ARG A 194 -2.77 0.73 16.10
C ARG A 194 -2.62 1.89 15.14
N THR A 195 -3.71 2.21 14.43
CA THR A 195 -3.94 3.51 13.79
C THR A 195 -3.70 4.70 14.75
N GLY A 196 -2.45 5.10 14.83
CA GLY A 196 -1.86 6.12 15.71
C GLY A 196 -0.34 6.02 15.61
N ASP A 197 0.41 6.77 16.40
CA ASP A 197 1.87 6.75 16.28
C ASP A 197 2.55 5.73 17.19
N ALA A 198 1.90 5.37 18.30
CA ALA A 198 2.53 4.54 19.30
C ALA A 198 2.49 3.06 18.93
N PHE A 199 3.59 2.37 19.19
CA PHE A 199 3.70 0.92 19.06
C PHE A 199 4.50 0.35 20.23
N GLU A 200 4.16 -0.88 20.61
CA GLU A 200 4.91 -1.67 21.56
C GLU A 200 5.89 -2.56 20.81
N VAL A 201 7.06 -2.75 21.42
CA VAL A 201 8.04 -3.76 21.04
C VAL A 201 8.03 -4.82 22.14
N ILE A 202 7.85 -6.07 21.73
CA ILE A 202 7.67 -7.22 22.60
C ILE A 202 8.69 -8.28 22.18
N SER A 203 9.38 -8.89 23.14
CA SER A 203 10.20 -10.06 22.90
C SER A 203 9.31 -11.29 22.80
N ILE A 204 9.52 -12.11 21.78
CA ILE A 204 8.92 -13.43 21.61
C ILE A 204 10.00 -14.52 21.51
N GLU A 205 11.19 -14.28 22.09
CA GLU A 205 12.27 -15.28 22.17
C GLU A 205 11.82 -16.55 22.90
N GLU A 206 11.12 -16.38 24.02
CA GLU A 206 10.35 -17.43 24.67
C GLU A 206 8.87 -17.25 24.27
N ILE A 207 8.44 -17.95 23.23
CA ILE A 207 7.15 -17.74 22.56
C ILE A 207 5.92 -17.96 23.47
N ASP A 208 6.06 -18.76 24.53
CA ASP A 208 5.02 -19.00 25.54
C ASP A 208 5.09 -18.03 26.73
N ASN A 209 6.10 -17.15 26.77
CA ASN A 209 6.24 -16.08 27.76
C ASN A 209 6.73 -14.78 27.09
N PRO A 210 5.90 -14.10 26.27
CA PRO A 210 6.27 -12.84 25.66
C PRO A 210 6.58 -11.77 26.70
N GLU A 211 7.66 -11.03 26.49
CA GLU A 211 8.13 -10.01 27.43
C GLU A 211 8.04 -8.61 26.83
N TYR A 212 7.41 -7.68 27.55
CA TYR A 212 7.43 -6.27 27.15
C TYR A 212 8.88 -5.76 27.12
N ILE A 213 9.28 -5.16 25.99
CA ILE A 213 10.59 -4.52 25.86
C ILE A 213 10.45 -3.01 26.10
N THR A 214 9.68 -2.34 25.24
CA THR A 214 9.51 -0.89 25.28
C THR A 214 8.28 -0.45 24.48
N GLN A 215 7.90 0.82 24.66
CA GLN A 215 6.87 1.49 23.88
C GLN A 215 7.47 2.74 23.26
N ILE A 216 7.25 2.91 21.96
CA ILE A 216 7.61 4.13 21.26
C ILE A 216 6.34 4.94 21.09
N SER A 217 6.27 6.12 21.70
CA SER A 217 5.03 6.93 21.79
C SER A 217 5.22 8.45 21.70
N ASP A 218 6.46 8.95 21.67
CA ASP A 218 6.74 10.39 21.69
C ASP A 218 6.69 11.01 20.29
N PHE A 219 5.49 11.40 19.87
CA PHE A 219 5.26 12.04 18.57
C PHE A 219 4.44 13.32 18.79
N GLU A 220 5.08 14.48 18.66
CA GLU A 220 4.46 15.78 18.88
C GLU A 220 3.15 15.95 18.08
N MET A 221 2.05 16.25 18.81
CA MET A 221 0.75 16.89 18.49
C MET A 221 -0.01 16.58 17.18
N PHE A 222 0.64 16.22 16.09
CA PHE A 222 0.04 15.69 14.88
C PHE A 222 0.13 14.17 14.96
N ARG A 223 -1.02 13.48 14.98
CA ARG A 223 -1.12 12.03 15.13
C ARG A 223 -1.27 11.34 13.77
N PRO A 224 -0.22 11.22 12.93
CA PRO A 224 -0.36 10.46 11.71
C PRO A 224 -0.65 8.99 12.07
N LYS A 225 -1.61 8.38 11.38
CA LYS A 225 -1.96 6.99 11.66
C LYS A 225 -0.86 6.10 11.11
N THR A 226 -0.27 5.22 11.92
CA THR A 226 0.52 4.09 11.40
C THR A 226 -0.37 3.26 10.51
N MET A 227 0.08 3.08 9.27
CA MET A 227 -0.58 2.27 8.25
C MET A 227 0.03 0.88 8.25
N ASP A 228 1.35 0.81 8.33
CA ASP A 228 2.08 -0.45 8.43
C ASP A 228 3.48 -0.19 9.02
N MET A 229 4.16 -1.27 9.42
CA MET A 229 5.54 -1.27 9.84
C MET A 229 6.29 -2.39 9.13
N ILE A 230 7.44 -2.07 8.58
CA ILE A 230 8.27 -2.98 7.81
C ILE A 230 9.68 -2.94 8.37
N VAL A 231 10.37 -4.08 8.41
CA VAL A 231 11.78 -4.11 8.81
C VAL A 231 12.69 -4.38 7.63
N LYS A 232 13.71 -3.52 7.47
CA LYS A 232 14.74 -3.65 6.45
C LYS A 232 16.11 -3.39 7.07
N ASN A 233 17.02 -4.36 6.96
CA ASN A 233 18.41 -4.22 7.42
C ASN A 233 18.56 -3.71 8.87
N ASN A 234 17.82 -4.28 9.83
CA ASN A 234 17.72 -3.80 11.23
C ASN A 234 17.07 -2.43 11.43
N TYR A 235 16.45 -1.84 10.41
CA TYR A 235 15.67 -0.62 10.57
C TYR A 235 14.17 -0.91 10.48
N LEU A 236 13.43 -0.45 11.48
CA LEU A 236 11.97 -0.43 11.44
C LEU A 236 11.50 0.82 10.71
N ILE A 237 10.91 0.64 9.54
CA ILE A 237 10.25 1.68 8.75
C ILE A 237 8.78 1.71 9.16
N GLN A 238 8.43 2.67 9.99
CA GLN A 238 7.04 2.98 10.29
C GLN A 238 6.45 3.84 9.18
N VAL A 239 5.42 3.32 8.54
CA VAL A 239 4.71 3.96 7.44
C VAL A 239 3.49 4.69 7.99
N THR A 240 3.43 6.03 7.90
CA THR A 240 2.41 6.83 8.60
C THR A 240 1.65 7.80 7.69
N GLY A 241 0.32 7.81 7.72
CA GLY A 241 -0.47 8.77 6.94
C GLY A 241 -0.66 10.11 7.67
N PRO A 242 -0.69 11.28 7.00
CA PRO A 242 -0.60 11.50 5.56
C PRO A 242 0.84 11.85 5.18
N GLY A 243 1.55 10.93 4.54
CA GLY A 243 2.76 11.34 3.85
C GLY A 243 4.08 11.07 4.52
N LYS A 244 4.20 10.37 5.67
CA LYS A 244 5.50 10.27 6.37
C LYS A 244 6.02 8.87 6.64
N PHE A 245 7.33 8.75 6.67
CA PHE A 245 8.07 7.62 7.23
C PHE A 245 8.78 8.05 8.50
N ARG A 246 8.84 7.14 9.46
CA ARG A 246 9.78 7.20 10.57
C ARG A 246 10.64 5.96 10.54
N VAL A 247 11.95 6.12 10.67
CA VAL A 247 12.90 5.02 10.58
C VAL A 247 13.58 4.90 11.92
N PHE A 248 13.43 3.75 12.54
CA PHE A 248 14.03 3.45 13.84
C PHE A 248 15.15 2.44 13.66
N ASP A 249 16.30 2.71 14.27
CA ASP A 249 17.40 1.75 14.37
C ASP A 249 17.07 0.71 15.45
N LEU A 250 17.13 -0.57 15.09
CA LEU A 250 16.89 -1.71 15.98
C LEU A 250 18.19 -2.35 16.50
N GLU A 251 19.37 -1.73 16.35
CA GLU A 251 20.62 -2.25 16.92
C GLU A 251 20.49 -2.50 18.43
N ASN A 252 19.81 -1.58 19.14
CA ASN A 252 19.38 -1.78 20.52
C ASN A 252 17.85 -1.86 20.61
N VAL A 253 17.32 -3.09 20.57
CA VAL A 253 15.88 -3.35 20.61
C VAL A 253 15.20 -2.85 21.90
N TYR A 254 15.95 -2.70 23.01
CA TYR A 254 15.44 -2.16 24.27
C TYR A 254 15.25 -0.64 24.24
N SER A 255 15.90 0.03 23.29
CA SER A 255 15.80 1.47 23.09
C SER A 255 15.96 1.81 21.61
N PRO A 256 15.00 1.45 20.75
CA PRO A 256 15.11 1.77 19.33
C PRO A 256 15.12 3.29 19.13
N GLU A 257 16.03 3.77 18.31
CA GLU A 257 16.27 5.20 18.13
C GLU A 257 15.68 5.71 16.82
N LEU A 258 14.94 6.83 16.84
CA LEU A 258 14.48 7.49 15.62
C LEU A 258 15.68 8.12 14.90
N VAL A 259 16.10 7.54 13.78
CA VAL A 259 17.31 7.94 13.04
C VAL A 259 17.02 8.68 11.74
N ALA A 260 15.83 8.51 11.16
CA ALA A 260 15.42 9.27 9.97
C ALA A 260 13.92 9.55 9.93
N LEU A 261 13.59 10.65 9.23
CA LEU A 261 12.24 11.02 8.84
C LEU A 261 12.22 11.16 7.32
N GLY A 262 11.20 10.61 6.69
CA GLY A 262 10.94 10.78 5.27
C GLY A 262 9.55 11.35 5.05
N ASP A 263 9.37 12.07 3.95
CA ASP A 263 8.05 12.48 3.47
C ASP A 263 7.83 11.89 2.07
N TYR A 264 6.58 11.60 1.74
CA TYR A 264 6.09 11.21 0.42
C TYR A 264 4.74 11.91 0.20
N ASP A 265 4.48 12.34 -1.03
CA ASP A 265 3.26 13.10 -1.32
C ASP A 265 2.07 12.16 -1.53
N VAL A 266 1.40 11.78 -0.45
CA VAL A 266 0.11 11.10 -0.57
C VAL A 266 -0.92 11.65 0.40
N GLU A 267 -2.04 12.09 -0.18
CA GLU A 267 -3.23 12.38 0.58
C GLU A 267 -3.99 11.08 0.86
N LYS A 268 -4.02 10.67 2.14
CA LYS A 268 -4.77 9.52 2.69
C LYS A 268 -4.23 8.16 2.21
N ARG A 269 -4.02 7.24 3.15
CA ARG A 269 -3.44 5.90 2.90
C ARG A 269 -4.35 4.77 3.32
N ARG A 270 -4.13 3.61 2.70
CA ARG A 270 -4.75 2.34 3.09
C ARG A 270 -3.81 1.12 3.06
N ALA A 271 -3.16 0.75 1.96
CA ALA A 271 -2.39 -0.49 1.84
C ALA A 271 -0.87 -0.28 1.67
N VAL A 272 -0.07 -1.15 2.27
CA VAL A 272 1.39 -1.17 2.18
C VAL A 272 1.84 -2.61 1.91
N THR A 273 2.86 -2.80 1.07
CA THR A 273 3.56 -4.10 0.97
C THR A 273 5.02 -3.88 0.54
N GLN A 274 5.85 -4.89 0.69
CA GLN A 274 7.27 -4.85 0.35
C GLN A 274 7.65 -6.03 -0.54
N ASP A 275 8.49 -5.76 -1.53
CA ASP A 275 9.28 -6.80 -2.19
C ASP A 275 10.75 -6.41 -2.14
N GLU A 276 11.57 -7.22 -1.46
CA GLU A 276 13.00 -7.00 -1.20
C GLU A 276 13.38 -5.54 -0.84
N ASN A 277 13.71 -4.73 -1.84
CA ASN A 277 14.21 -3.35 -1.74
C ASN A 277 13.18 -2.30 -2.18
N ILE A 278 11.95 -2.73 -2.49
CA ILE A 278 10.88 -1.88 -2.99
C ILE A 278 9.75 -1.90 -1.97
N LEU A 279 9.36 -0.71 -1.55
CA LEU A 279 8.19 -0.47 -0.74
C LEU A 279 7.07 0.07 -1.63
N TYR A 280 5.96 -0.66 -1.68
CA TYR A 280 4.75 -0.27 -2.39
C TYR A 280 3.78 0.35 -1.40
N VAL A 281 3.28 1.54 -1.71
CA VAL A 281 2.24 2.14 -0.89
C VAL A 281 1.15 2.79 -1.70
N SER A 282 -0.09 2.41 -1.42
CA SER A 282 -1.27 2.99 -2.05
C SER A 282 -1.69 4.32 -1.41
N ASN A 283 -2.11 5.25 -2.26
CA ASN A 283 -2.95 6.38 -1.87
C ASN A 283 -4.40 6.11 -2.33
N MET A 284 -5.23 7.15 -2.45
CA MET A 284 -6.61 7.00 -2.92
C MET A 284 -6.76 6.50 -4.37
N TYR A 285 -5.76 6.71 -5.24
CA TYR A 285 -5.83 6.48 -6.68
C TYR A 285 -4.59 5.85 -7.31
N ASP A 286 -3.44 5.82 -6.63
CA ASP A 286 -2.12 5.47 -7.17
C ASP A 286 -1.35 4.58 -6.19
N ILE A 287 -0.32 3.89 -6.69
CA ILE A 287 0.65 3.12 -5.90
C ILE A 287 2.05 3.73 -6.11
N TYR A 288 2.72 4.07 -5.01
CA TYR A 288 4.06 4.66 -4.99
C TYR A 288 5.09 3.56 -4.79
N LEU A 289 6.10 3.52 -5.65
CA LEU A 289 7.23 2.59 -5.58
C LEU A 289 8.42 3.34 -5.00
N MET A 290 8.88 2.86 -3.85
CA MET A 290 9.93 3.52 -3.08
C MET A 290 11.10 2.58 -2.86
N ASN A 291 12.32 3.04 -3.19
CA ASN A 291 13.53 2.29 -2.93
C ASN A 291 13.88 2.40 -1.44
N ILE A 292 13.95 1.25 -0.78
CA ILE A 292 14.31 1.10 0.64
C ILE A 292 15.62 0.31 0.83
N THR A 293 16.45 0.18 -0.22
CA THR A 293 17.77 -0.47 -0.12
C THR A 293 18.61 0.16 1.01
N ASP A 294 18.56 1.48 1.10
CA ASP A 294 19.05 2.25 2.23
C ASP A 294 17.85 2.85 2.99
N PRO A 295 17.46 2.28 4.15
CA PRO A 295 16.34 2.77 4.94
C PRO A 295 16.51 4.20 5.44
N LEU A 296 17.73 4.73 5.48
CA LEU A 296 17.98 6.12 5.88
C LEU A 296 17.73 7.11 4.73
N ASN A 297 17.64 6.63 3.49
CA ASN A 297 17.47 7.41 2.28
C ASN A 297 16.39 6.81 1.37
N ILE A 298 15.16 6.75 1.88
CA ILE A 298 14.00 6.24 1.14
C ILE A 298 13.59 7.24 0.07
N LEU A 299 13.53 6.81 -1.19
CA LEU A 299 13.17 7.65 -2.34
C LEU A 299 12.08 7.00 -3.19
N THR A 300 11.04 7.76 -3.52
CA THR A 300 10.09 7.38 -4.57
C THR A 300 10.78 7.44 -5.92
N TYR A 301 10.72 6.36 -6.69
CA TYR A 301 11.27 6.30 -8.05
C TYR A 301 10.22 5.96 -9.12
N GLY A 302 9.02 5.55 -8.72
CA GLY A 302 7.94 5.23 -9.64
C GLY A 302 6.56 5.44 -9.02
N ILE A 303 5.57 5.65 -9.88
CA ILE A 303 4.15 5.75 -9.51
C ILE A 303 3.36 4.94 -10.53
N ILE A 304 2.51 4.04 -10.04
CA ILE A 304 1.48 3.37 -10.82
C ILE A 304 0.21 4.22 -10.65
N GLU A 305 -0.14 4.97 -11.69
CA GLU A 305 -1.29 5.88 -11.69
C GLU A 305 -2.61 5.14 -11.96
N ASP A 306 -3.71 5.75 -11.54
CA ASP A 306 -5.09 5.31 -11.85
C ASP A 306 -5.41 3.87 -11.37
N THR A 307 -4.72 3.39 -10.34
CA THR A 307 -5.00 2.12 -9.67
C THR A 307 -6.27 2.16 -8.84
N GLY A 308 -6.94 3.30 -8.72
CA GLY A 308 -8.10 3.44 -7.87
C GLY A 308 -7.78 3.05 -6.43
N HIS A 309 -8.77 2.47 -5.76
CA HIS A 309 -8.81 2.46 -4.32
C HIS A 309 -8.37 1.12 -3.70
N ILE A 310 -7.05 0.98 -3.43
CA ILE A 310 -6.42 -0.28 -3.01
C ILE A 310 -6.29 -0.42 -1.48
N ASP A 311 -6.81 -1.53 -0.95
CA ASP A 311 -6.89 -1.82 0.50
C ASP A 311 -6.10 -3.05 0.93
N LYS A 312 -5.64 -3.89 0.00
CA LYS A 312 -4.65 -4.95 0.26
C LYS A 312 -3.76 -5.11 -0.96
N MET A 313 -2.47 -5.30 -0.75
CA MET A 313 -1.50 -5.59 -1.80
C MET A 313 -0.63 -6.77 -1.38
N VAL A 314 -0.37 -7.68 -2.31
CA VAL A 314 0.58 -8.80 -2.13
C VAL A 314 1.49 -8.83 -3.34
N THR A 315 2.79 -8.90 -3.10
CA THR A 315 3.83 -9.06 -4.12
C THR A 315 4.07 -10.54 -4.36
N ASP A 316 4.23 -10.92 -5.62
CA ASP A 316 4.58 -12.28 -6.02
C ASP A 316 5.31 -12.27 -7.37
N GLY A 317 6.63 -12.49 -7.31
CA GLY A 317 7.52 -12.27 -8.45
C GLY A 317 7.42 -10.83 -8.99
N ASP A 318 7.36 -10.69 -10.31
CA ASP A 318 7.28 -9.38 -10.97
C ASP A 318 5.86 -8.77 -10.99
N TYR A 319 4.95 -9.26 -10.14
CA TYR A 319 3.55 -8.87 -10.14
C TYR A 319 3.08 -8.39 -8.76
N LEU A 320 2.19 -7.41 -8.79
CA LEU A 320 1.48 -6.88 -7.64
C LEU A 320 0.00 -7.23 -7.72
N TYR A 321 -0.46 -8.03 -6.77
CA TYR A 321 -1.86 -8.40 -6.62
C TYR A 321 -2.55 -7.40 -5.71
N CYS A 322 -3.57 -6.72 -6.21
CA CYS A 322 -4.21 -5.59 -5.55
C CYS A 322 -5.70 -5.83 -5.36
N ARG A 323 -6.18 -5.74 -4.12
CA ARG A 323 -7.61 -5.73 -3.82
C ARG A 323 -8.13 -4.29 -3.74
N TYR A 324 -9.08 -3.99 -4.61
CA TYR A 324 -9.82 -2.74 -4.66
C TYR A 324 -10.96 -2.78 -3.67
N ASN A 325 -11.05 -1.77 -2.80
CA ASN A 325 -12.24 -1.57 -1.98
C ASN A 325 -13.19 -0.58 -2.66
N LEU A 326 -14.13 -1.14 -3.41
CA LEU A 326 -15.41 -0.50 -3.67
C LEU A 326 -16.44 -1.30 -2.86
N ILE A 327 -17.18 -0.61 -1.99
CA ILE A 327 -18.26 -1.18 -1.18
C ILE A 327 -19.08 -2.13 -2.07
N ASP A 328 -19.16 -3.40 -1.66
CA ASP A 328 -19.89 -4.50 -2.30
C ASP A 328 -19.33 -5.09 -3.62
N THR A 329 -18.15 -4.69 -4.10
CA THR A 329 -17.59 -5.23 -5.37
C THR A 329 -16.15 -5.74 -5.32
N GLY A 330 -15.42 -5.56 -4.20
CA GLY A 330 -14.09 -6.09 -3.90
C GLY A 330 -13.33 -6.70 -5.08
N ARG A 331 -12.56 -5.93 -5.85
CA ARG A 331 -11.94 -6.45 -7.08
C ARG A 331 -10.49 -6.84 -6.84
N LEU A 332 -10.09 -8.05 -7.20
CA LEU A 332 -8.67 -8.37 -7.33
C LEU A 332 -8.19 -7.98 -8.74
N VAL A 333 -7.05 -7.29 -8.82
CA VAL A 333 -6.36 -6.93 -10.08
C VAL A 333 -4.90 -7.30 -9.95
N VAL A 334 -4.31 -7.76 -11.04
CA VAL A 334 -2.90 -8.12 -11.12
C VAL A 334 -2.18 -7.07 -11.97
N ILE A 335 -1.11 -6.51 -11.43
CA ILE A 335 -0.35 -5.43 -12.05
C ILE A 335 1.09 -5.89 -12.26
N PRO A 336 1.59 -5.98 -13.51
CA PRO A 336 3.01 -6.20 -13.77
C PRO A 336 3.85 -5.00 -13.29
N VAL A 337 4.90 -5.24 -12.50
CA VAL A 337 5.73 -4.18 -11.90
C VAL A 337 6.74 -3.62 -12.91
N GLU A 338 7.27 -4.41 -13.83
CA GLU A 338 8.27 -3.95 -14.82
C GLU A 338 7.75 -2.79 -15.69
N ASP A 339 6.44 -2.74 -15.93
CA ASP A 339 5.78 -1.69 -16.71
C ASP A 339 5.59 -0.37 -15.94
N ALA A 340 5.85 -0.37 -14.62
CA ALA A 340 5.69 0.80 -13.73
C ALA A 340 6.94 1.71 -13.65
N ILE A 341 8.07 1.28 -14.24
CA ILE A 341 9.39 1.89 -14.05
C ILE A 341 9.72 2.90 -15.17
N ASP A 342 8.78 3.23 -16.07
CA ASP A 342 9.04 4.15 -17.19
C ASP A 342 8.96 5.63 -16.79
N TYR A 343 9.76 6.05 -15.80
CA TYR A 343 10.05 7.46 -15.54
C TYR A 343 11.52 7.65 -15.18
N GLU A 344 12.23 8.42 -16.02
CA GLU A 344 13.64 8.77 -15.81
C GLU A 344 13.88 9.32 -14.41
N VAL A 345 14.75 8.63 -13.66
CA VAL A 345 15.41 9.19 -12.48
C VAL A 345 16.22 10.40 -12.95
N ILE A 346 15.68 11.61 -12.79
CA ILE A 346 16.49 12.82 -12.92
C ILE A 346 17.35 12.92 -11.66
N GLU A 347 18.53 12.27 -11.69
CA GLU A 347 19.57 12.54 -10.70
C GLU A 347 19.93 14.02 -10.74
N THR A 348 19.54 14.77 -9.71
CA THR A 348 20.01 16.15 -9.54
C THR A 348 21.41 16.12 -8.95
N THR A 349 22.43 16.09 -9.80
CA THR A 349 23.80 16.35 -9.34
C THR A 349 23.89 17.75 -8.70
N PRO A 350 24.58 17.92 -7.56
CA PRO A 350 24.72 19.24 -6.95
C PRO A 350 25.57 20.15 -7.85
N PRO A 351 25.28 21.46 -7.90
CA PRO A 351 25.93 22.36 -8.84
C PRO A 351 27.41 22.54 -8.49
N THR A 352 28.29 21.92 -9.27
CA THR A 352 29.72 22.27 -9.28
C THR A 352 29.91 23.57 -10.05
N SER A 353 30.36 24.60 -9.32
CA SER A 353 31.03 25.85 -9.75
C SER A 353 31.15 26.15 -11.26
N SER A 354 30.62 27.31 -11.67
CA SER A 354 30.64 27.89 -13.02
C SER A 354 31.93 28.65 -13.39
N PRO A 355 32.19 28.90 -14.70
CA PRO A 355 32.54 30.25 -15.17
C PRO A 355 31.79 30.69 -16.48
N PRO A 356 31.88 31.98 -16.89
CA PRO A 356 30.79 32.70 -17.54
C PRO A 356 30.88 32.78 -19.08
N GLY A 357 29.73 32.66 -19.76
CA GLY A 357 29.60 33.01 -21.17
C GLY A 357 28.38 32.42 -21.87
N THR A 358 27.23 33.09 -21.76
CA THR A 358 26.04 33.03 -22.65
C THR A 358 25.56 31.66 -23.19
N SER A 359 24.48 31.15 -22.61
CA SER A 359 23.37 30.55 -23.35
C SER A 359 22.06 30.73 -22.56
N ILE A 360 21.05 31.33 -23.18
CA ILE A 360 19.68 31.40 -22.67
C ILE A 360 18.91 30.27 -23.38
N SER A 361 18.46 29.28 -22.62
CA SER A 361 17.37 28.39 -23.00
C SER A 361 16.20 28.72 -22.09
N LEU A 362 15.08 29.16 -22.67
CA LEU A 362 13.79 29.22 -22.01
C LEU A 362 13.00 28.03 -22.56
N ASP A 363 12.84 26.97 -21.76
CA ASP A 363 11.82 25.98 -22.03
C ASP A 363 10.51 26.47 -21.39
N PRO A 364 9.46 26.80 -22.17
CA PRO A 364 8.14 26.97 -21.59
C PRO A 364 7.57 25.59 -21.27
N THR A 365 7.48 25.25 -19.99
CA THR A 365 6.66 24.12 -19.55
C THR A 365 5.19 24.47 -19.79
N ILE A 366 4.54 23.74 -20.70
CA ILE A 366 3.09 23.82 -20.92
C ILE A 366 2.47 22.70 -20.09
N GLU A 367 1.68 23.07 -19.08
CA GLU A 367 0.89 22.11 -18.30
C GLU A 367 -0.55 22.14 -18.82
N LEU A 368 -1.03 20.99 -19.30
CA LEU A 368 -2.42 20.81 -19.73
C LEU A 368 -3.17 20.05 -18.64
N ARG A 369 -4.22 20.66 -18.06
CA ARG A 369 -5.09 19.97 -17.11
C ARG A 369 -6.38 19.54 -17.80
N MET A 370 -6.61 18.23 -17.79
CA MET A 370 -7.77 17.58 -18.38
C MET A 370 -8.84 17.32 -17.31
N SER A 371 -10.12 17.46 -17.67
CA SER A 371 -11.23 17.23 -16.72
C SER A 371 -12.22 16.15 -17.17
N GLY A 372 -11.83 15.29 -18.12
CA GLY A 372 -12.59 14.10 -18.53
C GLY A 372 -13.02 14.06 -19.99
N ILE A 373 -13.59 12.92 -20.38
CA ILE A 373 -14.10 12.59 -21.72
C ILE A 373 -15.60 12.31 -21.62
N ILE A 374 -16.42 12.98 -22.46
CA ILE A 374 -17.85 12.64 -22.62
C ILE A 374 -18.08 12.32 -24.10
N GLY A 375 -18.56 11.10 -24.39
CA GLY A 375 -18.95 10.70 -25.75
C GLY A 375 -17.83 10.69 -26.79
N GLY A 376 -16.59 10.39 -26.38
CA GLY A 376 -15.43 10.32 -27.28
C GLY A 376 -14.85 11.67 -27.70
N THR A 377 -15.30 12.78 -27.10
CA THR A 377 -14.73 14.11 -27.33
C THR A 377 -13.94 14.57 -26.09
N LEU A 378 -12.68 14.97 -26.31
CA LEU A 378 -11.77 15.47 -25.28
C LEU A 378 -12.15 16.90 -24.89
N ILE A 379 -12.36 17.16 -23.59
CA ILE A 379 -12.67 18.50 -23.08
C ILE A 379 -11.45 19.03 -22.31
N ILE A 380 -10.76 20.03 -22.87
CA ILE A 380 -9.68 20.76 -22.20
C ILE A 380 -10.32 21.97 -21.50
N THR A 381 -10.31 21.97 -20.17
CA THR A 381 -10.97 23.04 -19.39
C THR A 381 -10.06 24.21 -19.07
N SER A 382 -8.73 24.04 -19.09
CA SER A 382 -7.80 25.16 -19.02
C SER A 382 -6.42 24.81 -19.57
N MET A 383 -5.74 25.82 -20.11
CA MET A 383 -4.34 25.77 -20.52
C MET A 383 -3.59 26.80 -19.68
N ILE A 384 -2.61 26.36 -18.89
CA ILE A 384 -1.78 27.27 -18.08
C ILE A 384 -0.41 27.35 -18.76
N VAL A 385 -0.10 28.54 -19.27
CA VAL A 385 1.24 28.85 -19.77
C VAL A 385 1.99 29.58 -18.66
N ILE A 386 2.92 28.90 -18.00
CA ILE A 386 3.74 29.50 -16.95
C ILE A 386 4.87 30.28 -17.63
N ILE A 387 4.74 31.60 -17.68
CA ILE A 387 5.84 32.50 -18.09
C ILE A 387 6.46 33.08 -16.82
N GLN A 388 7.62 32.57 -16.41
CA GLN A 388 8.39 33.19 -15.33
C GLN A 388 8.84 34.60 -15.74
N ARG A 389 8.36 35.63 -15.03
CA ARG A 389 8.72 37.03 -15.28
C ARG A 389 9.93 37.43 -14.44
N LEU A 390 11.12 37.49 -15.03
CA LEU A 390 12.31 38.04 -14.36
C LEU A 390 12.21 39.56 -14.20
N VAL A 391 12.17 40.06 -12.96
CA VAL A 391 12.36 41.49 -12.64
C VAL A 391 13.84 41.83 -12.70
N ARG A 392 14.27 42.58 -13.73
CA ARG A 392 15.62 43.15 -13.79
C ARG A 392 15.80 44.25 -12.74
N LYS A 393 16.65 44.06 -11.73
CA LYS A 393 17.32 45.19 -11.04
C LYS A 393 18.36 45.78 -12.01
N ARG A 394 18.16 47.03 -12.45
CA ARG A 394 19.23 47.81 -13.09
C ARG A 394 20.23 48.24 -12.01
N LYS A 395 21.49 47.83 -12.14
CA LYS A 395 22.61 48.56 -11.52
C LYS A 395 23.02 49.70 -12.46
N LYS A 396 22.95 50.93 -11.97
CA LYS A 396 24.08 51.86 -11.99
C LYS A 396 24.29 52.31 -10.56
#